data_AF-A0A7K9SRW5-F1
#
_entry.id   AF-A0A7K9SRW5-F1
#
_cell.length_a   1.000
_cell.length_b   1.000
_cell.length_c   1.000
_cell.angle_alpha   90.00
_cell.angle_beta   90.00
_cell.angle_gamma   90.00
#
_symmetry.space_group_name_H-M   'P 1'
#
loop_
_entity.id
_entity.type
_entity.pdbx_description
1 polymer ?
#
loop_
_entity_poly.entity_id
_entity_poly.type
_entity_poly.pdbx_seq_one_letter_code
_entity_poly.pdbx_strand_id
1 'polypeptide(L)'
;MADLLLNVDFSPSERPRRKESGNRKHQRFVRRRRVLEQRGVLKQKQLPAAQPQKRPCPGNKKGKKQRGERKKKEPERPSPVQTKPCSAVAVPQPVVALQNGCTRSKGPGAKPPSKAKPVAGSVAKKNQRASGYPPVPSKLVAIDCEMVGTGPGGRTSDLARCSIVSYEGDVIYDQYILPAAPIVDYRTRWSGIRRHHMLNAVPFSKAQREILQILSGRIVVGHSIHNDFKALKYFHPKALTRDTSRIPLLNRRGGFPENVAISLKRLAKELLHKDIQVGSSGHSSVEDARATMELYRVVEAEWEQHLQHNP
;
A
#
# COMPACT_ATOMS: atom_id res chain seq x y z
N MET A 1 -13.04 -68.64 -52.76
CA MET A 1 -13.26 -67.71 -51.63
C MET A 1 -12.29 -66.56 -51.77
N ALA A 2 -12.65 -65.35 -51.34
CA ALA A 2 -11.79 -64.17 -51.41
C ALA A 2 -11.66 -63.55 -50.02
N ASP A 3 -10.43 -63.25 -49.60
CA ASP A 3 -10.14 -62.49 -48.39
C ASP A 3 -9.56 -61.13 -48.75
N LEU A 4 -10.25 -60.07 -48.35
CA LEU A 4 -9.90 -58.68 -48.61
C LEU A 4 -9.06 -58.11 -47.45
N LEU A 5 -7.74 -58.11 -47.60
CA LEU A 5 -6.83 -57.44 -46.67
C LEU A 5 -6.82 -55.93 -46.90
N LEU A 6 -7.54 -55.19 -46.05
CA LEU A 6 -7.59 -53.74 -46.04
C LEU A 6 -6.34 -53.14 -45.36
N ASN A 7 -5.43 -52.57 -46.16
CA ASN A 7 -4.38 -51.69 -45.65
C ASN A 7 -4.99 -50.36 -45.19
N VAL A 8 -5.11 -50.17 -43.88
CA VAL A 8 -5.57 -48.91 -43.27
C VAL A 8 -4.35 -48.07 -42.86
N ASP A 9 -3.92 -47.18 -43.76
CA ASP A 9 -2.80 -46.26 -43.50
C ASP A 9 -3.20 -45.21 -42.45
N PHE A 10 -2.61 -45.30 -41.26
CA PHE A 10 -2.92 -44.43 -40.11
C PHE A 10 -2.04 -43.16 -40.04
N SER A 11 -1.51 -42.70 -41.18
CA SER A 11 -0.75 -41.45 -41.29
C SER A 11 -1.55 -40.22 -40.85
N PRO A 12 -1.15 -39.52 -39.75
CA PRO A 12 -1.90 -38.38 -39.23
C PRO A 12 -1.72 -37.14 -40.12
N SER A 13 -2.77 -36.75 -40.84
CA SER A 13 -2.75 -35.57 -41.71
C SER A 13 -2.46 -34.25 -40.96
N GLU A 14 -1.26 -33.70 -41.12
CA GLU A 14 -0.88 -32.39 -40.57
C GLU A 14 -1.73 -31.27 -41.18
N ARG A 15 -2.76 -30.83 -40.44
CA ARG A 15 -3.56 -29.65 -40.83
C ARG A 15 -2.72 -28.37 -40.69
N PRO A 16 -2.78 -27.42 -41.64
CA PRO A 16 -1.90 -26.25 -41.64
C PRO A 16 -1.94 -25.43 -40.34
N ARG A 17 -0.76 -25.20 -39.74
CA ARG A 17 -0.61 -24.45 -38.49
C ARG A 17 -0.96 -22.96 -38.69
N ARG A 18 -2.22 -22.59 -38.47
CA ARG A 18 -2.63 -21.17 -38.35
C ARG A 18 -1.78 -20.48 -37.28
N LYS A 19 -1.09 -19.40 -37.65
CA LYS A 19 -0.26 -18.60 -36.72
C LYS A 19 -1.15 -18.03 -35.61
N GLU A 20 -0.82 -18.31 -34.35
CA GLU A 20 -1.56 -17.81 -33.17
C GLU A 20 -1.41 -16.28 -33.05
N SER A 21 -2.39 -15.52 -33.55
CA SER A 21 -2.40 -14.07 -33.51
C SER A 21 -2.62 -13.52 -32.09
N GLY A 22 -1.99 -12.37 -31.80
CA GLY A 22 -2.07 -11.69 -30.50
C GLY A 22 -0.73 -11.59 -29.76
N ASN A 23 -0.66 -10.68 -28.80
CA ASN A 23 0.54 -10.40 -27.99
C ASN A 23 0.96 -11.65 -27.16
N ARG A 24 2.25 -11.75 -26.77
CA ARG A 24 2.84 -12.87 -26.01
C ARG A 24 2.02 -13.28 -24.77
N LYS A 25 1.34 -12.32 -24.11
CA LYS A 25 0.43 -12.59 -22.97
C LYS A 25 -0.79 -13.42 -23.39
N HIS A 26 -1.37 -13.16 -24.55
CA HIS A 26 -2.49 -13.93 -25.12
C HIS A 26 -2.04 -15.34 -25.54
N GLN A 27 -0.92 -15.47 -26.25
CA GLN A 27 -0.36 -16.78 -26.63
C GLN A 27 -0.06 -17.67 -25.39
N ARG A 28 0.51 -17.10 -24.33
CA ARG A 28 0.71 -17.81 -23.04
C ARG A 28 -0.62 -18.26 -22.42
N PHE A 29 -1.67 -17.43 -22.46
CA PHE A 29 -3.01 -17.79 -22.00
C PHE A 29 -3.63 -18.94 -22.81
N VAL A 30 -3.61 -18.86 -24.15
CA VAL A 30 -4.16 -19.89 -25.05
C VAL A 30 -3.46 -21.23 -24.83
N ARG A 31 -2.13 -21.25 -24.74
CA ARG A 31 -1.38 -22.49 -24.44
C ARG A 31 -1.73 -23.06 -23.07
N ARG A 32 -1.78 -22.24 -22.01
CA ARG A 32 -2.15 -22.70 -20.67
C ARG A 32 -3.58 -23.23 -20.62
N ARG A 33 -4.52 -22.60 -21.34
CA ARG A 33 -5.90 -23.05 -21.47
C ARG A 33 -5.98 -24.44 -22.14
N ARG A 34 -5.31 -24.63 -23.29
CA ARG A 34 -5.30 -25.92 -24.00
C ARG A 34 -4.77 -27.06 -23.13
N VAL A 35 -3.73 -26.82 -22.33
CA VAL A 35 -3.21 -27.81 -21.36
C VAL A 35 -4.21 -28.16 -20.24
N LEU A 36 -5.00 -27.19 -19.77
CA LEU A 36 -6.02 -27.44 -18.75
C LEU A 36 -7.27 -28.14 -19.32
N GLU A 37 -7.62 -27.86 -20.57
CA GLU A 37 -8.66 -28.59 -21.32
C GLU A 37 -8.23 -30.04 -21.58
N GLN A 38 -6.99 -30.28 -22.03
CA GLN A 38 -6.42 -31.64 -22.18
C GLN A 38 -6.36 -32.43 -20.87
N ARG A 39 -6.20 -31.77 -19.72
CA ARG A 39 -6.22 -32.38 -18.39
C ARG A 39 -7.62 -32.53 -17.79
N GLY A 40 -8.69 -32.24 -18.54
CA GLY A 40 -10.08 -32.34 -18.09
C GLY A 40 -10.50 -31.33 -17.02
N VAL A 41 -9.62 -30.37 -16.66
CA VAL A 41 -9.84 -29.39 -15.58
C VAL A 41 -10.80 -28.27 -16.00
N LEU A 42 -11.05 -28.12 -17.31
CA LEU A 42 -11.99 -27.15 -17.88
C LEU A 42 -13.04 -27.87 -18.75
N LYS A 43 -14.32 -27.66 -18.46
CA LYS A 43 -15.45 -28.08 -19.32
C LYS A 43 -15.80 -26.98 -20.32
N GLN A 44 -16.17 -27.36 -21.53
CA GLN A 44 -16.19 -26.49 -22.73
C GLN A 44 -17.28 -25.39 -22.75
N LYS A 45 -18.20 -25.33 -21.77
CA LYS A 45 -19.34 -24.39 -21.73
C LYS A 45 -19.02 -23.05 -21.05
N GLN A 46 -18.07 -22.29 -21.58
CA GLN A 46 -17.98 -20.84 -21.38
C GLN A 46 -17.54 -20.15 -22.69
N LEU A 47 -18.53 -19.70 -23.47
CA LEU A 47 -18.37 -18.86 -24.66
C LEU A 47 -19.47 -17.77 -24.64
N PRO A 48 -19.15 -16.51 -24.96
CA PRO A 48 -20.16 -15.53 -25.36
C PRO A 48 -20.84 -15.97 -26.67
N ALA A 49 -22.10 -15.58 -26.88
CA ALA A 49 -22.80 -15.85 -28.13
C ALA A 49 -22.10 -15.18 -29.33
N ALA A 50 -22.12 -15.85 -30.49
CA ALA A 50 -21.61 -15.29 -31.73
C ALA A 50 -22.53 -14.15 -32.22
N GLN A 51 -21.94 -13.03 -32.65
CA GLN A 51 -22.70 -11.95 -33.28
C GLN A 51 -23.18 -12.39 -34.68
N PRO A 52 -24.42 -12.04 -35.09
CA PRO A 52 -24.96 -12.42 -36.39
C PRO A 52 -24.22 -11.70 -37.54
N GLN A 53 -24.09 -12.40 -38.66
CA GLN A 53 -23.39 -11.91 -39.85
C GLN A 53 -24.21 -10.81 -40.55
N LYS A 54 -23.57 -9.68 -40.86
CA LYS A 54 -24.17 -8.64 -41.71
C LYS A 54 -24.18 -9.09 -43.17
N ARG A 55 -25.35 -9.05 -43.82
CA ARG A 55 -25.48 -9.30 -45.27
C ARG A 55 -24.85 -8.15 -46.08
N PRO A 56 -24.28 -8.41 -47.27
CA PRO A 56 -23.78 -7.38 -48.17
C PRO A 56 -24.92 -6.74 -48.99
N CYS A 57 -24.76 -5.45 -49.31
CA CYS A 57 -25.57 -4.73 -50.31
C CYS A 57 -24.63 -3.94 -51.25
N PRO A 58 -25.02 -3.69 -52.51
CA PRO A 58 -24.10 -3.21 -53.55
C PRO A 58 -23.80 -1.70 -53.41
N GLY A 59 -22.65 -1.27 -53.93
CA GLY A 59 -22.20 0.13 -53.89
C GLY A 59 -22.21 0.82 -55.25
N ASN A 60 -22.07 2.15 -55.28
CA ASN A 60 -21.78 2.89 -56.50
C ASN A 60 -20.93 4.16 -56.29
N LYS A 61 -19.80 4.19 -57.00
CA LYS A 61 -19.00 5.29 -57.59
C LYS A 61 -19.04 6.75 -57.05
N LYS A 62 -17.82 7.34 -57.11
CA LYS A 62 -17.40 8.76 -57.30
C LYS A 62 -17.31 9.69 -56.07
N GLY A 63 -16.15 10.34 -55.95
CA GLY A 63 -15.88 11.49 -55.06
C GLY A 63 -14.38 11.83 -54.98
N LYS A 64 -13.88 12.81 -55.75
CA LYS A 64 -12.49 13.32 -55.65
C LYS A 64 -12.41 14.43 -54.59
N LYS A 65 -11.36 14.45 -53.76
CA LYS A 65 -10.25 15.45 -53.89
C LYS A 65 -9.16 15.36 -52.81
N GLN A 66 -7.92 15.49 -53.32
CA GLN A 66 -6.75 16.21 -52.80
C GLN A 66 -6.12 15.85 -51.43
N ARG A 67 -4.79 15.72 -51.50
CA ARG A 67 -3.83 15.39 -50.44
C ARG A 67 -3.16 16.68 -49.99
N GLY A 68 -3.28 17.03 -48.70
CA GLY A 68 -2.62 18.21 -48.11
C GLY A 68 -1.39 17.79 -47.30
N GLU A 69 -0.20 18.20 -47.74
CA GLU A 69 1.03 17.96 -47.00
C GLU A 69 1.28 19.09 -45.98
N ARG A 70 1.65 18.73 -44.74
CA ARG A 70 2.27 19.66 -43.79
C ARG A 70 3.51 19.01 -43.18
N LYS A 71 4.65 19.69 -43.35
CA LYS A 71 5.97 19.25 -42.84
C LYS A 71 5.94 19.17 -41.31
N LYS A 72 6.47 18.08 -40.74
CA LYS A 72 7.00 18.13 -39.37
C LYS A 72 8.33 18.88 -39.39
N LYS A 73 8.57 19.71 -38.37
CA LYS A 73 9.92 20.11 -37.96
C LYS A 73 10.29 19.31 -36.72
N GLU A 74 11.51 18.83 -36.65
CA GLU A 74 12.15 18.39 -35.40
C GLU A 74 12.84 19.60 -34.75
N PRO A 75 12.90 19.68 -33.41
CA PRO A 75 13.91 20.44 -32.69
C PRO A 75 15.14 19.56 -32.39
N GLU A 76 16.34 20.14 -32.52
CA GLU A 76 17.60 19.41 -32.35
C GLU A 76 17.99 19.13 -30.88
N ARG A 77 19.02 18.29 -30.72
CA ARG A 77 19.53 17.79 -29.44
C ARG A 77 20.95 18.32 -29.20
N PRO A 78 21.20 19.12 -28.15
CA PRO A 78 22.56 19.49 -27.76
C PRO A 78 23.37 18.27 -27.30
N SER A 79 24.67 18.29 -27.58
CA SER A 79 25.66 17.28 -27.17
C SER A 79 26.62 17.86 -26.11
N PRO A 80 27.40 17.04 -25.38
CA PRO A 80 27.85 17.39 -24.04
C PRO A 80 29.11 18.29 -23.99
N VAL A 81 29.18 19.12 -22.95
CA VAL A 81 30.40 19.83 -22.54
C VAL A 81 31.14 18.95 -21.52
N GLN A 82 32.47 18.84 -21.68
CA GLN A 82 33.37 18.26 -20.67
C GLN A 82 34.30 19.35 -20.12
N THR A 83 34.37 19.48 -18.80
CA THR A 83 35.46 20.17 -18.09
C THR A 83 35.92 19.35 -16.88
N LYS A 84 37.13 19.65 -16.39
CA LYS A 84 37.98 18.76 -15.58
C LYS A 84 37.74 18.92 -14.05
N PRO A 85 38.20 17.95 -13.22
CA PRO A 85 37.80 17.88 -11.80
C PRO A 85 38.57 18.85 -10.89
N CYS A 86 38.01 19.09 -9.70
CA CYS A 86 38.70 19.73 -8.57
C CYS A 86 38.91 18.73 -7.42
N SER A 87 39.96 18.98 -6.63
CA SER A 87 40.56 18.01 -5.71
C SER A 87 39.91 17.93 -4.32
N ALA A 88 40.13 16.81 -3.64
CA ALA A 88 39.78 16.62 -2.23
C ALA A 88 40.78 17.31 -1.28
N VAL A 89 40.28 17.89 -0.17
CA VAL A 89 41.10 18.29 1.00
C VAL A 89 40.32 18.03 2.30
N ALA A 90 41.02 17.40 3.26
CA ALA A 90 40.82 17.29 4.71
C ALA A 90 39.40 17.36 5.35
N VAL A 91 39.08 16.31 6.12
CA VAL A 91 38.27 16.40 7.35
C VAL A 91 39.23 16.35 8.55
N PRO A 92 39.19 17.29 9.50
CA PRO A 92 39.94 17.17 10.76
C PRO A 92 39.15 16.37 11.81
N GLN A 93 39.84 15.48 12.53
CA GLN A 93 39.40 15.00 13.84
C GLN A 93 39.87 15.98 14.93
N PRO A 94 39.37 15.85 16.16
CA PRO A 94 40.30 15.51 17.24
C PRO A 94 39.87 14.27 18.04
N VAL A 95 40.75 13.83 18.95
CA VAL A 95 40.67 12.54 19.67
C VAL A 95 40.89 12.70 21.17
N VAL A 96 40.36 11.74 21.96
CA VAL A 96 40.55 11.52 23.43
C VAL A 96 40.07 12.67 24.36
N ALA A 97 39.83 12.50 25.68
CA ALA A 97 40.13 11.39 26.60
C ALA A 97 39.14 11.23 27.80
N LEU A 98 39.22 10.06 28.46
CA LEU A 98 38.95 9.73 29.88
C LEU A 98 37.67 10.19 30.64
N GLN A 99 36.79 9.21 30.88
CA GLN A 99 36.47 8.57 32.19
C GLN A 99 36.24 9.34 33.52
N ASN A 100 35.34 8.74 34.34
CA ASN A 100 35.20 8.74 35.81
C ASN A 100 34.33 9.84 36.48
N GLY A 101 33.69 9.46 37.61
CA GLY A 101 33.06 10.40 38.55
C GLY A 101 31.62 10.11 39.02
N CYS A 102 31.31 8.92 39.56
CA CYS A 102 30.03 8.70 40.26
C CYS A 102 30.22 8.76 41.79
N THR A 103 29.57 9.72 42.46
CA THR A 103 29.43 9.74 43.93
C THR A 103 28.01 10.10 44.36
N ARG A 104 27.48 9.33 45.31
CA ARG A 104 26.29 9.68 46.10
C ARG A 104 26.72 10.52 47.31
N SER A 105 25.82 11.37 47.79
CA SER A 105 25.72 11.71 49.21
C SER A 105 24.29 11.45 49.71
N LYS A 106 24.14 11.18 51.01
CA LYS A 106 22.84 10.98 51.71
C LYS A 106 22.83 11.86 52.97
N GLY A 107 21.66 12.39 53.33
CA GLY A 107 21.37 13.02 54.62
C GLY A 107 19.91 12.74 55.02
N PRO A 108 19.58 12.31 56.26
CA PRO A 108 18.24 11.81 56.61
C PRO A 108 17.48 12.61 57.69
N GLY A 109 16.15 12.41 57.74
CA GLY A 109 15.22 12.87 58.81
C GLY A 109 13.92 13.44 58.23
N ALA A 110 12.71 13.21 58.76
CA ALA A 110 12.25 12.34 59.85
C ALA A 110 10.78 11.87 59.59
N LYS A 111 10.11 11.23 60.57
CA LYS A 111 8.71 10.72 60.55
C LYS A 111 8.04 10.91 61.93
N PRO A 112 6.71 10.70 62.12
CA PRO A 112 5.58 10.76 61.18
C PRO A 112 4.79 12.06 61.50
N PRO A 113 3.59 12.16 62.15
CA PRO A 113 2.41 11.25 62.31
C PRO A 113 1.51 11.28 61.05
N SER A 114 0.17 11.09 60.97
CA SER A 114 -0.91 10.73 61.91
C SER A 114 -1.96 9.80 61.22
N LYS A 115 -3.29 10.08 61.30
CA LYS A 115 -4.40 9.34 60.66
C LYS A 115 -5.63 10.23 60.44
N ALA A 116 -6.38 10.00 59.35
CA ALA A 116 -7.81 10.33 59.22
C ALA A 116 -8.49 9.34 58.22
N LYS A 117 -9.81 9.10 58.35
CA LYS A 117 -10.62 8.39 57.33
C LYS A 117 -11.65 9.36 56.68
N PRO A 118 -12.75 8.95 56.01
CA PRO A 118 -13.05 9.50 54.69
C PRO A 118 -14.21 10.50 54.68
N VAL A 119 -14.30 11.31 53.63
CA VAL A 119 -15.48 12.12 53.32
C VAL A 119 -16.11 11.59 52.03
N ALA A 120 -17.42 11.41 52.03
CA ALA A 120 -18.16 10.97 50.85
C ALA A 120 -18.24 12.10 49.80
N GLY A 121 -18.03 11.76 48.52
CA GLY A 121 -18.12 12.70 47.40
C GLY A 121 -18.90 12.10 46.24
N SER A 122 -19.91 12.81 45.75
CA SER A 122 -20.88 12.31 44.77
C SER A 122 -20.24 11.89 43.44
N VAL A 123 -20.69 10.76 42.89
CA VAL A 123 -20.30 10.28 41.54
C VAL A 123 -20.98 11.13 40.46
N ALA A 124 -20.44 12.32 40.24
CA ALA A 124 -20.85 13.19 39.14
C ALA A 124 -20.46 12.57 37.80
N LYS A 125 -21.42 11.99 37.07
CA LYS A 125 -21.25 11.56 35.67
C LYS A 125 -20.96 12.79 34.79
N LYS A 126 -19.71 13.20 34.68
CA LYS A 126 -19.26 14.21 33.71
C LYS A 126 -19.41 13.67 32.29
N ASN A 127 -20.58 13.88 31.71
CA ASN A 127 -20.88 13.63 30.31
C ASN A 127 -20.12 14.65 29.46
N GLN A 128 -18.89 14.31 29.06
CA GLN A 128 -18.02 15.22 28.31
C GLN A 128 -18.51 15.35 26.87
N ARG A 129 -19.37 16.35 26.61
CA ARG A 129 -19.48 16.91 25.26
C ARG A 129 -18.10 17.42 24.85
N ALA A 130 -17.57 16.93 23.73
CA ALA A 130 -16.35 17.47 23.16
C ALA A 130 -16.57 18.95 22.79
N SER A 131 -15.61 19.80 23.15
CA SER A 131 -15.57 21.18 22.67
C SER A 131 -15.21 21.20 21.18
N GLY A 132 -15.68 22.23 20.46
CA GLY A 132 -15.56 22.35 19.00
C GLY A 132 -14.16 22.71 18.47
N TYR A 133 -13.11 22.11 19.05
CA TYR A 133 -11.72 22.27 18.62
C TYR A 133 -11.25 20.99 17.92
N PRO A 134 -10.24 21.07 17.03
CA PRO A 134 -9.61 19.86 16.49
C PRO A 134 -9.00 19.01 17.62
N PRO A 135 -8.81 17.69 17.41
CA PRO A 135 -8.19 16.82 18.38
C PRO A 135 -6.79 17.32 18.78
N VAL A 136 -6.41 17.14 20.04
CA VAL A 136 -5.05 17.49 20.47
C VAL A 136 -4.02 16.62 19.70
N PRO A 137 -2.99 17.21 19.06
CA PRO A 137 -2.04 16.47 18.20
C PRO A 137 -1.43 15.22 18.83
N SER A 138 -1.19 15.23 20.14
CA SER A 138 -0.66 14.08 20.91
C SER A 138 -1.58 12.85 20.93
N LYS A 139 -2.86 12.97 20.54
CA LYS A 139 -3.79 11.86 20.34
C LYS A 139 -3.86 11.37 18.89
N LEU A 140 -3.25 12.05 17.92
CA LEU A 140 -3.24 11.66 16.52
C LEU A 140 -1.98 10.83 16.19
N VAL A 141 -2.19 9.71 15.51
CA VAL A 141 -1.11 8.90 14.92
C VAL A 141 -1.53 8.41 13.54
N ALA A 142 -0.58 8.27 12.61
CA ALA A 142 -0.81 7.55 11.37
C ALA A 142 -0.15 6.18 11.42
N ILE A 143 -0.78 5.19 10.78
CA ILE A 143 -0.28 3.82 10.67
C ILE A 143 -0.28 3.37 9.20
N ASP A 144 0.74 2.59 8.83
CA ASP A 144 0.79 1.83 7.59
C ASP A 144 1.50 0.48 7.82
N CYS A 145 1.08 -0.55 7.09
CA CYS A 145 1.53 -1.93 7.26
C CYS A 145 1.96 -2.57 5.93
N GLU A 146 3.14 -3.18 5.92
CA GLU A 146 3.59 -4.02 4.81
C GLU A 146 3.15 -5.48 5.05
N MET A 147 2.45 -6.07 4.07
CA MET A 147 1.93 -7.44 4.14
C MET A 147 2.67 -8.42 3.23
N VAL A 148 2.96 -9.61 3.75
CA VAL A 148 3.46 -10.77 3.01
C VAL A 148 2.36 -11.79 2.73
N GLY A 149 2.61 -12.70 1.78
CA GLY A 149 1.74 -13.81 1.42
C GLY A 149 2.03 -15.06 2.25
N THR A 150 1.06 -15.47 3.06
CA THR A 150 1.09 -16.71 3.86
C THR A 150 -0.01 -17.70 3.42
N GLY A 151 0.06 -18.92 3.93
CA GLY A 151 -0.95 -19.96 3.68
C GLY A 151 -0.98 -20.48 2.22
N PRO A 152 -2.03 -21.24 1.83
CA PRO A 152 -2.11 -21.90 0.53
C PRO A 152 -1.94 -20.95 -0.66
N GLY A 153 -0.77 -21.02 -1.31
CA GLY A 153 -0.41 -20.17 -2.44
C GLY A 153 -0.23 -18.69 -2.10
N GLY A 154 0.14 -18.34 -0.86
CA GLY A 154 0.43 -16.96 -0.45
C GLY A 154 -0.78 -16.02 -0.45
N ARG A 155 -2.00 -16.58 -0.39
CA ARG A 155 -3.27 -15.84 -0.53
C ARG A 155 -3.66 -15.06 0.71
N THR A 156 -3.25 -15.49 1.90
CA THR A 156 -3.45 -14.74 3.13
C THR A 156 -2.47 -13.57 3.17
N SER A 157 -2.93 -12.39 3.58
CA SER A 157 -2.09 -11.22 3.85
C SER A 157 -1.84 -11.13 5.35
N ASP A 158 -0.66 -11.55 5.81
CA ASP A 158 -0.22 -11.35 7.19
C ASP A 158 0.79 -10.21 7.27
N LEU A 159 0.84 -9.56 8.43
CA LEU A 159 1.69 -8.40 8.75
C LEU A 159 3.18 -8.76 8.81
N ALA A 160 4.03 -8.00 8.12
CA ALA A 160 5.48 -8.21 8.08
C ALA A 160 6.34 -6.96 8.34
N ARG A 161 5.77 -5.76 8.26
CA ARG A 161 6.30 -4.53 8.86
C ARG A 161 5.13 -3.65 9.29
N CYS A 162 5.27 -2.92 10.38
CA CYS A 162 4.32 -1.90 10.78
C CYS A 162 5.10 -0.64 11.13
N SER A 163 4.63 0.50 10.62
CA SER A 163 5.15 1.82 11.00
C SER A 163 4.04 2.68 11.57
N ILE A 164 4.30 3.37 12.67
CA ILE A 164 3.40 4.33 13.33
C ILE A 164 4.16 5.64 13.51
N VAL A 165 3.54 6.75 13.09
CA VAL A 165 4.13 8.09 13.20
C VAL A 165 3.22 9.07 13.96
N SER A 166 3.83 10.12 14.52
CA SER A 166 3.13 11.23 15.17
C SER A 166 2.39 12.12 14.17
N TYR A 167 1.66 13.12 14.68
CA TYR A 167 1.07 14.20 13.90
C TYR A 167 2.11 15.01 13.09
N GLU A 168 3.31 15.16 13.64
CA GLU A 168 4.48 15.82 13.05
C GLU A 168 5.19 14.94 12.02
N GLY A 169 5.01 13.62 12.07
CA GLY A 169 5.68 12.64 11.23
C GLY A 169 6.88 11.94 11.88
N ASP A 170 7.09 12.11 13.19
CA ASP A 170 8.14 11.41 13.93
C ASP A 170 7.79 9.93 14.11
N VAL A 171 8.80 9.04 14.02
CA VAL A 171 8.57 7.59 14.11
C VAL A 171 8.38 7.18 15.57
N ILE A 172 7.17 6.73 15.90
CA ILE A 172 6.80 6.18 17.22
C ILE A 172 7.09 4.68 17.27
N TYR A 173 6.87 3.99 16.14
CA TYR A 173 7.14 2.57 15.98
C TYR A 173 7.55 2.30 14.53
N ASP A 174 8.61 1.55 14.31
CA ASP A 174 8.91 0.93 13.01
C ASP A 174 9.62 -0.40 13.29
N GLN A 175 8.97 -1.51 12.95
CA GLN A 175 9.51 -2.85 13.18
C GLN A 175 9.16 -3.80 12.04
N TYR A 176 10.12 -4.65 11.69
CA TYR A 176 9.84 -5.88 10.95
C TYR A 176 9.21 -6.91 11.88
N ILE A 177 8.18 -7.59 11.39
CA ILE A 177 7.31 -8.47 12.17
C ILE A 177 7.35 -9.85 11.54
N LEU A 178 7.52 -10.90 12.35
CA LEU A 178 7.50 -12.29 11.89
C LEU A 178 6.07 -12.83 11.99
N PRO A 179 5.39 -13.17 10.87
CA PRO A 179 4.08 -13.79 10.90
C PRO A 179 4.08 -15.13 11.63
N ALA A 180 2.96 -15.48 12.26
CA ALA A 180 2.77 -16.79 12.89
C ALA A 180 2.63 -17.94 11.87
N ALA A 181 2.29 -17.64 10.61
CA ALA A 181 2.21 -18.62 9.52
C ALA A 181 3.43 -18.49 8.59
N PRO A 182 3.97 -19.59 8.03
CA PRO A 182 5.09 -19.53 7.10
C PRO A 182 4.85 -18.62 5.89
N ILE A 183 5.86 -17.80 5.57
CA ILE A 183 5.86 -16.90 4.40
C ILE A 183 6.07 -17.73 3.14
N VAL A 184 5.13 -17.62 2.20
CA VAL A 184 5.14 -18.31 0.89
C VAL A 184 5.50 -17.33 -0.23
N ASP A 185 5.10 -16.07 -0.12
CA ASP A 185 5.49 -14.98 -1.04
C ASP A 185 5.83 -13.73 -0.23
N TYR A 186 7.02 -13.16 -0.44
CA TYR A 186 7.43 -11.92 0.22
C TYR A 186 6.72 -10.69 -0.34
N ARG A 187 6.14 -10.76 -1.55
CA ARG A 187 5.47 -9.65 -2.25
C ARG A 187 6.36 -8.40 -2.41
N THR A 188 7.69 -8.56 -2.40
CA THR A 188 8.71 -7.49 -2.29
C THR A 188 8.51 -6.30 -3.23
N ARG A 189 7.99 -6.52 -4.45
CA ARG A 189 7.66 -5.45 -5.41
C ARG A 189 6.70 -4.40 -4.84
N TRP A 190 5.80 -4.82 -3.96
CA TRP A 190 4.87 -3.97 -3.24
C TRP A 190 5.39 -3.73 -1.83
N SER A 191 5.68 -4.79 -1.07
CA SER A 191 5.88 -4.72 0.38
C SER A 191 7.26 -4.24 0.86
N GLY A 192 8.24 -4.16 -0.04
CA GLY A 192 9.66 -3.98 0.32
C GLY A 192 10.31 -5.15 1.07
N ILE A 193 9.54 -6.08 1.63
CA ILE A 193 10.03 -7.11 2.54
C ILE A 193 10.91 -8.14 1.82
N ARG A 194 12.03 -8.49 2.46
CA ARG A 194 13.02 -9.46 1.98
C ARG A 194 13.31 -10.48 3.08
N ARG A 195 13.78 -11.67 2.70
CA ARG A 195 14.08 -12.77 3.65
C ARG A 195 15.01 -12.34 4.80
N HIS A 196 15.97 -11.44 4.55
CA HIS A 196 16.89 -10.98 5.60
C HIS A 196 16.22 -10.06 6.65
N HIS A 197 15.12 -9.36 6.32
CA HIS A 197 14.35 -8.59 7.30
C HIS A 197 13.75 -9.49 8.38
N MET A 198 13.46 -10.76 8.05
CA MET A 198 12.83 -11.73 8.95
C MET A 198 13.80 -12.39 9.93
N LEU A 199 15.12 -12.18 9.80
CA LEU A 199 16.12 -12.82 10.66
C LEU A 199 16.03 -12.34 12.12
N ASN A 200 15.77 -11.04 12.30
CA ASN A 200 15.67 -10.39 13.61
C ASN A 200 14.27 -9.76 13.84
N ALA A 201 13.25 -10.24 13.11
CA ALA A 201 11.91 -9.67 13.15
C ALA A 201 11.17 -9.99 14.46
N VAL A 202 10.38 -9.05 14.96
CA VAL A 202 9.62 -9.18 16.21
C VAL A 202 8.47 -10.19 15.99
N PRO A 203 8.31 -11.22 16.83
CA PRO A 203 7.19 -12.16 16.71
C PRO A 203 5.84 -11.44 16.76
N PHE A 204 4.91 -11.79 15.86
CA PHE A 204 3.61 -11.12 15.71
C PHE A 204 2.87 -10.84 17.03
N SER A 205 2.83 -11.79 17.97
CA SER A 205 2.14 -11.64 19.26
C SER A 205 2.80 -10.66 20.24
N LYS A 206 4.09 -10.34 20.05
CA LYS A 206 4.77 -9.24 20.77
C LYS A 206 4.49 -7.91 20.08
N ALA A 207 4.73 -7.83 18.77
CA ALA A 207 4.51 -6.61 17.99
C ALA A 207 3.06 -6.12 18.07
N GLN A 208 2.08 -7.02 17.91
CA GLN A 208 0.66 -6.69 18.02
C GLN A 208 0.34 -6.04 19.37
N ARG A 209 0.86 -6.55 20.50
CA ARG A 209 0.62 -5.95 21.82
C ARG A 209 1.22 -4.54 21.94
N GLU A 210 2.43 -4.34 21.42
CA GLU A 210 3.10 -3.03 21.41
C GLU A 210 2.32 -2.02 20.56
N ILE A 211 1.93 -2.41 19.35
CA ILE A 211 1.11 -1.61 18.43
C ILE A 211 -0.24 -1.26 19.07
N LEU A 212 -0.97 -2.22 19.63
CA LEU A 212 -2.28 -1.95 20.26
C LEU A 212 -2.17 -1.08 21.52
N GLN A 213 -1.06 -1.16 22.26
CA GLN A 213 -0.78 -0.24 23.36
C GLN A 213 -0.56 1.21 22.87
N ILE A 214 0.03 1.39 21.68
CA ILE A 214 0.20 2.72 21.06
C ILE A 214 -1.14 3.24 20.52
N LEU A 215 -1.93 2.42 19.82
CA LEU A 215 -3.21 2.83 19.21
C LEU A 215 -4.34 3.04 20.25
N SER A 216 -4.21 2.53 21.47
CA SER A 216 -5.23 2.63 22.52
C SER A 216 -5.58 4.08 22.86
N GLY A 217 -6.86 4.45 22.72
CA GLY A 217 -7.38 5.78 23.05
C GLY A 217 -6.92 6.91 22.11
N ARG A 218 -6.20 6.61 21.03
CA ARG A 218 -5.77 7.55 19.99
C ARG A 218 -6.74 7.59 18.82
N ILE A 219 -6.67 8.66 18.05
CA ILE A 219 -7.24 8.74 16.70
C ILE A 219 -6.18 8.20 15.73
N VAL A 220 -6.57 7.24 14.91
CA VAL A 220 -5.67 6.53 14.00
C VAL A 220 -6.03 6.86 12.56
N VAL A 221 -5.09 7.53 11.89
CA VAL A 221 -5.11 7.89 10.48
C VAL A 221 -4.47 6.76 9.66
N GLY A 222 -5.04 6.46 8.49
CA GLY A 222 -4.50 5.45 7.57
C GLY A 222 -5.01 5.65 6.14
N HIS A 223 -4.57 4.79 5.22
CA HIS A 223 -4.99 4.84 3.81
C HIS A 223 -5.45 3.47 3.33
N SER A 224 -6.76 3.27 3.21
CA SER A 224 -7.38 1.93 3.15
C SER A 224 -7.08 1.08 4.40
N ILE A 225 -7.10 1.74 5.57
CA ILE A 225 -6.67 1.26 6.90
C ILE A 225 -7.33 -0.06 7.37
N HIS A 226 -8.45 -0.42 6.74
CA HIS A 226 -9.12 -1.70 6.94
C HIS A 226 -8.25 -2.92 6.57
N ASN A 227 -7.21 -2.75 5.75
CA ASN A 227 -6.25 -3.81 5.43
C ASN A 227 -5.24 -4.01 6.57
N ASP A 228 -4.73 -2.92 7.11
CA ASP A 228 -3.80 -2.84 8.24
C ASP A 228 -4.42 -3.45 9.49
N PHE A 229 -5.63 -3.00 9.86
CA PHE A 229 -6.39 -3.54 10.98
C PHE A 229 -6.70 -5.04 10.80
N LYS A 230 -6.96 -5.50 9.57
CA LYS A 230 -7.15 -6.92 9.27
C LYS A 230 -5.86 -7.73 9.42
N ALA A 231 -4.71 -7.20 8.98
CA ALA A 231 -3.40 -7.83 9.15
C ALA A 231 -2.97 -7.88 10.63
N LEU A 232 -3.30 -6.81 11.39
CA LEU A 232 -3.17 -6.71 12.85
C LEU A 232 -4.18 -7.55 13.64
N LYS A 233 -5.18 -8.15 12.98
CA LYS A 233 -6.26 -8.94 13.60
C LYS A 233 -6.98 -8.14 14.70
N TYR A 234 -7.26 -6.87 14.40
CA TYR A 234 -7.76 -5.85 15.32
C TYR A 234 -8.97 -5.09 14.74
N PHE A 235 -9.78 -4.50 15.63
CA PHE A 235 -10.88 -3.62 15.29
C PHE A 235 -10.74 -2.31 16.08
N HIS A 236 -10.35 -1.24 15.40
CA HIS A 236 -10.31 0.09 16.00
C HIS A 236 -11.72 0.73 16.01
N PRO A 237 -12.08 1.56 17.01
CA PRO A 237 -13.37 2.25 17.00
C PRO A 237 -13.52 3.17 15.78
N LYS A 238 -14.67 3.09 15.09
CA LYS A 238 -14.96 3.92 13.92
C LYS A 238 -14.85 5.42 14.21
N ALA A 239 -15.36 5.86 15.37
CA ALA A 239 -15.28 7.25 15.84
C ALA A 239 -13.85 7.75 16.10
N LEU A 240 -12.84 6.87 16.08
CA LEU A 240 -11.41 7.19 16.18
C LEU A 240 -10.62 6.85 14.90
N THR A 241 -11.26 6.35 13.84
CA THR A 241 -10.61 5.95 12.58
C THR A 241 -10.71 7.05 11.52
N ARG A 242 -9.59 7.43 10.88
CA ARG A 242 -9.52 8.38 9.75
C ARG A 242 -8.94 7.68 8.52
N ASP A 243 -9.79 7.16 7.62
CA ASP A 243 -9.34 6.53 6.37
C ASP A 243 -9.29 7.56 5.23
N THR A 244 -8.08 7.97 4.85
CA THR A 244 -7.83 8.99 3.80
C THR A 244 -8.16 8.51 2.39
N SER A 245 -8.36 7.21 2.14
CA SER A 245 -8.49 6.70 0.77
C SER A 245 -9.88 6.90 0.14
N ARG A 246 -10.89 7.27 0.94
CA ARG A 246 -12.31 7.36 0.52
C ARG A 246 -13.03 8.62 0.99
N ILE A 247 -12.32 9.63 1.50
CA ILE A 247 -12.94 10.87 1.98
C ILE A 247 -13.19 11.88 0.84
N PRO A 248 -14.44 12.37 0.66
CA PRO A 248 -14.77 13.37 -0.36
C PRO A 248 -13.91 14.64 -0.31
N LEU A 249 -13.50 15.09 0.88
CA LEU A 249 -12.73 16.33 1.07
C LEU A 249 -11.36 16.30 0.36
N LEU A 250 -10.62 15.18 0.45
CA LEU A 250 -9.33 15.04 -0.25
C LEU A 250 -9.52 14.93 -1.76
N ASN A 251 -10.57 14.23 -2.20
CA ASN A 251 -10.88 14.13 -3.62
C ASN A 251 -11.26 15.51 -4.20
N ARG A 252 -12.12 16.28 -3.50
CA ARG A 252 -12.51 17.65 -3.88
C ARG A 252 -11.30 18.57 -4.00
N ARG A 253 -10.44 18.62 -2.98
CA ARG A 253 -9.23 19.46 -3.00
C ARG A 253 -8.23 19.02 -4.07
N GLY A 254 -8.18 17.74 -4.41
CA GLY A 254 -7.31 17.17 -5.46
C GLY A 254 -7.95 17.10 -6.85
N GLY A 255 -9.10 17.74 -7.09
CA GLY A 255 -9.78 17.70 -8.41
C GLY A 255 -10.26 16.30 -8.86
N PHE A 256 -10.40 15.36 -7.93
CA PHE A 256 -10.81 13.98 -8.19
C PHE A 256 -12.31 13.76 -7.90
N PRO A 257 -12.98 12.77 -8.53
CA PRO A 257 -14.39 12.49 -8.26
C PRO A 257 -14.61 12.06 -6.80
N GLU A 258 -15.54 12.69 -6.09
CA GLU A 258 -15.74 12.49 -4.64
C GLU A 258 -16.14 11.06 -4.24
N ASN A 259 -16.68 10.26 -5.16
CA ASN A 259 -17.24 8.93 -4.90
C ASN A 259 -16.31 7.75 -5.19
N VAL A 260 -15.04 7.97 -5.57
CA VAL A 260 -14.07 6.90 -5.86
C VAL A 260 -12.91 6.88 -4.88
N ALA A 261 -12.30 5.71 -4.68
CA ALA A 261 -11.05 5.61 -3.92
C ALA A 261 -9.87 6.09 -4.78
N ILE A 262 -9.06 7.01 -4.24
CA ILE A 262 -7.83 7.51 -4.89
C ILE A 262 -6.62 6.97 -4.13
N SER A 263 -5.65 6.40 -4.84
CA SER A 263 -4.45 5.80 -4.23
C SER A 263 -3.52 6.87 -3.63
N LEU A 264 -2.90 6.57 -2.48
CA LEU A 264 -2.01 7.46 -1.73
C LEU A 264 -1.02 8.24 -2.62
N LYS A 265 -0.28 7.55 -3.49
CA LYS A 265 0.68 8.13 -4.46
C LYS A 265 0.08 9.21 -5.39
N ARG A 266 -1.22 9.18 -5.67
CA ARG A 266 -1.93 10.22 -6.45
C ARG A 266 -2.33 11.40 -5.57
N LEU A 267 -2.89 11.14 -4.39
CA LEU A 267 -3.21 12.20 -3.43
C LEU A 267 -1.96 12.97 -3.00
N ALA A 268 -0.87 12.28 -2.65
CA ALA A 268 0.40 12.89 -2.26
C ALA A 268 1.05 13.71 -3.40
N LYS A 269 0.95 13.25 -4.65
CA LYS A 269 1.46 14.00 -5.81
C LYS A 269 0.66 15.28 -6.07
N GLU A 270 -0.66 15.22 -5.95
CA GLU A 270 -1.54 16.35 -6.23
C GLU A 270 -1.55 17.39 -5.09
N LEU A 271 -1.73 16.93 -3.84
CA LEU A 271 -1.99 17.77 -2.67
C LEU A 271 -0.74 18.12 -1.84
N LEU A 272 0.31 17.29 -1.90
CA LEU A 272 1.56 17.51 -1.16
C LEU A 272 2.76 17.76 -2.10
N HIS A 273 2.53 17.70 -3.41
CA HIS A 273 3.56 17.77 -4.47
C HIS A 273 4.73 16.77 -4.28
N LYS A 274 4.45 15.61 -3.68
CA LYS A 274 5.42 14.55 -3.35
C LYS A 274 5.24 13.30 -4.21
N ASP A 275 6.28 12.93 -4.95
CA ASP A 275 6.39 11.60 -5.57
C ASP A 275 6.92 10.57 -4.54
N ILE A 276 6.01 10.01 -3.74
CA ILE A 276 6.27 8.87 -2.83
C ILE A 276 6.33 7.54 -3.60
N GLN A 277 6.72 6.43 -2.97
CA GLN A 277 6.73 5.07 -3.55
C GLN A 277 7.54 5.03 -4.87
N VAL A 278 8.79 5.49 -4.81
CA VAL A 278 9.68 5.65 -5.98
C VAL A 278 10.67 4.48 -6.14
N GLY A 279 11.05 4.21 -7.38
CA GLY A 279 11.96 3.10 -7.72
C GLY A 279 11.26 1.74 -7.83
N SER A 280 11.99 0.67 -7.51
CA SER A 280 11.59 -0.73 -7.73
C SER A 280 11.79 -1.64 -6.51
N SER A 281 12.21 -1.06 -5.37
CA SER A 281 12.60 -1.82 -4.17
C SER A 281 11.42 -2.39 -3.37
N GLY A 282 10.21 -1.84 -3.61
CA GLY A 282 9.02 -1.97 -2.78
C GLY A 282 8.59 -0.60 -2.24
N HIS A 283 7.54 -0.58 -1.44
CA HIS A 283 7.07 0.59 -0.68
C HIS A 283 7.87 0.73 0.62
N SER A 284 7.53 1.74 1.41
CA SER A 284 8.02 1.90 2.77
C SER A 284 6.91 2.48 3.64
N SER A 285 6.34 1.67 4.51
CA SER A 285 5.32 2.08 5.48
C SER A 285 5.65 3.34 6.31
N VAL A 286 6.93 3.70 6.50
CA VAL A 286 7.31 5.00 7.13
C VAL A 286 7.04 6.19 6.20
N GLU A 287 7.25 6.04 4.89
CA GLU A 287 6.91 7.06 3.88
C GLU A 287 5.39 7.16 3.72
N ASP A 288 4.72 6.02 3.60
CA ASP A 288 3.27 5.95 3.35
C ASP A 288 2.46 6.43 4.58
N ALA A 289 2.86 6.10 5.82
CA ALA A 289 2.25 6.63 7.04
C ALA A 289 2.45 8.16 7.18
N ARG A 290 3.63 8.69 6.81
CA ARG A 290 3.89 10.15 6.81
C ARG A 290 3.03 10.89 5.80
N ALA A 291 3.03 10.44 4.54
CA ALA A 291 2.19 11.01 3.49
C ALA A 291 0.70 10.95 3.87
N THR A 292 0.28 9.90 4.57
CA THR A 292 -1.09 9.75 5.09
C THR A 292 -1.43 10.75 6.19
N MET A 293 -0.53 11.01 7.16
CA MET A 293 -0.73 12.05 8.18
C MET A 293 -0.75 13.45 7.54
N GLU A 294 0.17 13.73 6.62
CA GLU A 294 0.21 14.99 5.88
C GLU A 294 -1.09 15.24 5.10
N LEU A 295 -1.62 14.23 4.41
CA LEU A 295 -2.92 14.32 3.73
C LEU A 295 -4.07 14.60 4.69
N TYR A 296 -4.15 13.91 5.83
CA TYR A 296 -5.15 14.22 6.86
C TYR A 296 -5.06 15.69 7.29
N ARG A 297 -3.86 16.22 7.53
CA ARG A 297 -3.63 17.62 7.92
C ARG A 297 -4.05 18.65 6.86
N VAL A 298 -4.11 18.29 5.56
CA VAL A 298 -4.67 19.15 4.50
C VAL A 298 -6.17 19.39 4.67
N VAL A 299 -6.91 18.47 5.31
CA VAL A 299 -8.39 18.54 5.48
C VAL A 299 -8.85 18.54 6.93
N GLU A 300 -7.95 18.42 7.91
CA GLU A 300 -8.23 18.18 9.33
C GLU A 300 -9.34 19.06 9.90
N ALA A 301 -9.23 20.38 9.78
CA ALA A 301 -10.22 21.30 10.37
C ALA A 301 -11.64 21.08 9.79
N GLU A 302 -11.73 20.82 8.48
CA GLU A 302 -13.00 20.57 7.78
C GLU A 302 -13.55 19.17 8.10
N TRP A 303 -12.69 18.16 8.25
CA TRP A 303 -13.06 16.79 8.62
C TRP A 303 -13.54 16.70 10.06
N GLU A 304 -12.77 17.21 11.01
CA GLU A 304 -13.08 17.12 12.44
C GLU A 304 -14.29 18.00 12.79
N GLN A 305 -14.46 19.16 12.16
CA GLN A 305 -15.70 19.93 12.24
C GLN A 305 -16.90 19.14 11.68
N HIS A 306 -16.75 18.47 10.53
CA HIS A 306 -17.83 17.66 9.95
C HIS A 306 -18.25 16.51 10.88
N LEU A 307 -17.30 15.82 11.52
CA LEU A 307 -17.56 14.76 12.51
C LEU A 307 -18.23 15.29 13.79
N GLN A 308 -17.90 16.50 14.24
CA GLN A 308 -18.57 17.12 15.40
C GLN A 308 -20.05 17.43 15.13
N HIS A 309 -20.42 17.68 13.88
CA HIS A 309 -21.80 17.92 13.45
C HIS A 309 -22.54 16.63 13.02
N ASN A 310 -21.81 15.55 12.73
CA ASN A 310 -22.33 14.27 12.24
C ASN A 310 -21.62 13.09 12.97
N PRO A 311 -21.95 12.85 14.26
CA PRO A 311 -21.26 11.88 15.13
C PRO A 311 -21.63 10.40 14.91
#